data_AF-A0AA94HUE6-F1
#
_entry.id   AF-A0AA94HUE6-F1
#
_cell.length_a   1.000
_cell.length_b   1.000
_cell.length_c   1.000
_cell.angle_alpha   90.00
_cell.angle_beta   90.00
_cell.angle_gamma   90.00
#
_symmetry.space_group_name_H-M   'P 1'
#
loop_
_entity.id
_entity.type
_entity.pdbx_description
1 polymer ?
#
loop_
_entity_poly.entity_id
_entity_poly.type
_entity_poly.pdbx_seq_one_letter_code
_entity_poly.pdbx_strand_id
1 'polypeptide(L)'
;SAKTIADIYKERWQIEIFFREVKQNLHIKSFVGRSENAVHIQIYTALTVYLLLAYQKFLSKLGLSVQQLFELICLNLFGKDSLEELLNPRRRKTINTYSYSLLAMGA
;
A
#
# COMPACT_ATOMS: atom_id res chain seq x y z
N SER A 1 -21.39 30.53 0.51
CA SER A 1 -20.75 31.60 1.30
C SER A 1 -19.24 31.54 1.07
N ALA A 2 -18.46 32.50 1.58
CA ALA A 2 -16.99 32.43 1.51
C ALA A 2 -16.42 31.11 2.07
N LYS A 3 -17.08 30.54 3.09
CA LYS A 3 -16.75 29.24 3.68
C LYS A 3 -16.87 28.08 2.68
N THR A 4 -17.96 28.03 1.92
CA THR A 4 -18.18 27.01 0.88
C THR A 4 -17.08 27.02 -0.18
N ILE A 5 -16.64 28.21 -0.60
CA ILE A 5 -15.55 28.35 -1.58
C ILE A 5 -14.24 27.81 -0.98
N ALA A 6 -13.92 28.19 0.27
CA ALA A 6 -12.73 27.69 0.96
C ALA A 6 -12.73 26.16 1.12
N ASP A 7 -13.88 25.55 1.45
CA ASP A 7 -14.03 24.12 1.61
C ASP A 7 -13.79 23.36 0.28
N ILE A 8 -14.35 23.87 -0.84
CA ILE A 8 -14.12 23.28 -2.18
C ILE A 8 -12.63 23.33 -2.56
N TYR A 9 -11.94 24.44 -2.27
CA TYR A 9 -10.51 24.55 -2.52
C TYR A 9 -9.68 23.57 -1.67
N LYS A 10 -10.11 23.33 -0.43
CA LYS A 10 -9.47 22.35 0.46
C LYS A 10 -9.64 20.92 -0.07
N GLU A 11 -10.81 20.56 -0.57
CA GLU A 11 -11.07 19.24 -1.19
C GLU A 11 -10.24 19.04 -2.46
N ARG A 12 -10.16 20.06 -3.32
CA ARG A 12 -9.31 20.03 -4.52
C ARG A 12 -7.84 19.74 -4.18
N TRP A 13 -7.34 20.34 -3.11
CA TRP A 13 -5.99 20.09 -2.62
C TRP A 13 -5.78 18.65 -2.14
N GLN A 14 -6.80 18.01 -1.53
CA GLN A 14 -6.69 16.60 -1.13
C GLN A 14 -6.46 15.67 -2.33
N ILE A 15 -7.08 15.98 -3.47
CA ILE A 15 -6.86 15.23 -4.72
C ILE A 15 -5.41 15.38 -5.19
N GLU A 16 -4.83 16.59 -5.13
CA GLU A 16 -3.43 16.82 -5.48
C GLU A 16 -2.46 16.08 -4.55
N ILE A 17 -2.74 16.08 -3.24
CA ILE A 17 -1.98 15.28 -2.28
C ILE A 17 -2.07 13.80 -2.64
N PHE A 18 -3.26 13.28 -2.89
CA PHE A 18 -3.46 11.88 -3.27
C PHE A 18 -2.63 11.50 -4.50
N PHE A 19 -2.68 12.28 -5.58
CA PHE A 19 -1.88 11.99 -6.78
C PHE A 19 -0.37 12.16 -6.56
N ARG A 20 0.04 13.05 -5.65
CA ARG A 20 1.46 13.15 -5.25
C ARG A 20 1.91 11.88 -4.54
N GLU A 21 1.12 11.40 -3.58
CA GLU A 21 1.40 10.16 -2.85
C GLU A 21 1.45 8.95 -3.79
N VAL A 22 0.49 8.82 -4.73
CA VAL A 22 0.49 7.75 -5.73
C VAL A 22 1.81 7.78 -6.52
N LYS A 23 2.20 8.93 -7.07
CA LYS A 23 3.42 9.05 -7.89
C LYS A 23 4.69 8.76 -7.10
N GLN A 24 4.75 9.15 -5.82
CA GLN A 24 5.92 8.92 -4.97
C GLN A 24 6.05 7.46 -4.52
N ASN A 25 4.93 6.78 -4.29
CA ASN A 25 4.95 5.39 -3.81
C ASN A 25 5.00 4.38 -4.96
N LEU A 26 4.53 4.75 -6.15
CA LEU A 26 4.48 3.88 -7.33
C LEU A 26 5.80 4.01 -8.12
N HIS A 27 6.87 3.44 -7.58
CA HIS A 27 8.17 3.34 -8.26
C HIS A 27 8.26 2.04 -9.06
N ILE A 28 8.03 2.12 -10.37
CA ILE A 28 8.23 0.99 -11.29
C ILE A 28 9.75 0.82 -11.49
N LYS A 29 10.32 -0.20 -10.84
CA LYS A 29 11.77 -0.47 -10.89
C LYS A 29 12.23 -1.05 -12.23
N SER A 30 11.39 -1.83 -12.89
CA SER A 30 11.68 -2.43 -14.19
C SER A 30 10.39 -2.73 -14.95
N PHE A 31 10.45 -2.66 -16.27
CA PHE A 31 9.34 -3.04 -17.13
C PHE A 31 9.49 -4.51 -17.56
N VAL A 32 8.44 -5.30 -17.40
CA VAL A 32 8.42 -6.72 -17.80
C VAL A 32 8.22 -6.86 -19.31
N GLY A 33 7.41 -5.98 -19.91
CA GLY A 33 7.25 -5.84 -21.36
C GLY A 33 7.50 -4.41 -21.82
N ARG A 34 8.02 -4.25 -23.04
CA ARG A 34 8.39 -2.95 -23.63
C ARG A 34 7.41 -2.43 -24.68
N SER A 35 6.38 -3.21 -25.05
CA SER A 35 5.33 -2.70 -25.92
C SER A 35 4.46 -1.68 -25.17
N GLU A 36 3.91 -0.72 -25.89
CA GLU A 36 3.04 0.32 -25.34
C GLU A 36 1.93 -0.27 -24.48
N ASN A 37 1.21 -1.27 -25.00
CA ASN A 37 0.15 -1.96 -24.26
C ASN A 37 0.68 -2.64 -22.99
N ALA A 38 1.85 -3.30 -23.05
CA ALA A 38 2.42 -3.95 -21.88
C ALA A 38 2.82 -2.93 -20.79
N VAL A 39 3.28 -1.75 -21.18
CA VAL A 39 3.59 -0.65 -20.25
C VAL A 39 2.32 -0.11 -19.62
N HIS A 40 1.26 0.13 -20.41
CA HIS A 40 -0.04 0.57 -19.88
C HIS A 40 -0.61 -0.42 -18.87
N ILE A 41 -0.64 -1.71 -19.21
CA ILE A 41 -1.12 -2.77 -18.30
C ILE A 41 -0.32 -2.78 -17.00
N GLN A 42 1.00 -2.63 -17.05
CA GLN A 42 1.84 -2.58 -15.85
C GLN A 42 1.51 -1.37 -14.97
N ILE A 43 1.32 -0.19 -15.57
CA ILE A 43 0.94 1.02 -14.82
C ILE A 43 -0.44 0.85 -14.18
N TYR A 44 -1.44 0.37 -14.93
CA TYR A 44 -2.79 0.13 -14.38
C TYR A 44 -2.80 -0.92 -13.28
N THR A 45 -2.00 -1.98 -13.43
CA THR A 45 -1.85 -3.01 -12.40
C THR A 45 -1.21 -2.43 -11.13
N ALA A 46 -0.12 -1.68 -11.25
CA ALA A 46 0.55 -1.04 -10.13
C ALA A 46 -0.39 -0.06 -9.41
N LEU A 47 -1.19 0.71 -10.16
CA LEU A 47 -2.17 1.64 -9.58
C LEU A 47 -3.28 0.89 -8.84
N THR A 48 -3.77 -0.22 -9.40
CA THR A 48 -4.78 -1.07 -8.76
C THR A 48 -4.27 -1.63 -7.43
N VAL A 49 -3.05 -2.15 -7.41
CA VAL A 49 -2.41 -2.65 -6.17
C VAL A 49 -2.27 -1.53 -5.13
N TYR A 50 -1.80 -0.35 -5.53
CA TYR A 50 -1.68 0.79 -4.62
C TYR A 50 -3.03 1.19 -4.00
N LEU A 51 -4.09 1.25 -4.81
CA LEU A 51 -5.44 1.59 -4.34
C LEU A 51 -5.96 0.56 -3.32
N LEU A 52 -5.75 -0.73 -3.57
CA LEU A 52 -6.13 -1.79 -2.64
C LEU A 52 -5.39 -1.64 -1.29
N LEU A 53 -4.11 -1.33 -1.31
CA LEU A 53 -3.31 -1.11 -0.10
C LEU A 53 -3.74 0.14 0.65
N ALA A 54 -3.99 1.23 -0.06
CA ALA A 54 -4.49 2.47 0.53
C ALA A 54 -5.87 2.26 1.19
N TYR A 55 -6.76 1.50 0.54
CA TYR A 55 -8.05 1.12 1.08
C TYR A 55 -7.91 0.21 2.30
N GLN A 56 -7.03 -0.79 2.25
CA GLN A 56 -6.76 -1.66 3.38
C GLN A 56 -6.21 -0.88 4.58
N LYS A 57 -5.30 0.07 4.35
CA LYS A 57 -4.79 0.98 5.38
C LYS A 57 -5.93 1.79 6.02
N PHE A 58 -6.86 2.28 5.19
CA PHE A 58 -8.04 3.00 5.67
C PHE A 58 -8.93 2.13 6.57
N LEU A 59 -9.15 0.86 6.20
CA LEU A 59 -9.95 -0.09 6.99
C LEU A 59 -9.28 -0.52 8.29
N SER A 60 -8.00 -0.90 8.24
CA SER A 60 -7.34 -1.57 9.37
C SER A 60 -6.99 -0.64 10.53
N LYS A 61 -7.12 0.69 10.37
CA LYS A 61 -6.70 1.71 11.37
C LYS A 61 -5.28 1.49 11.91
N LEU A 62 -4.45 0.76 11.16
CA LEU A 62 -3.08 0.47 11.52
C LEU A 62 -2.24 1.71 11.26
N GLY A 63 -1.33 2.03 12.19
CA GLY A 63 -0.36 3.12 12.02
C GLY A 63 0.73 2.82 10.97
N LEU A 64 0.55 1.80 10.12
CA LEU A 64 1.51 1.39 9.10
C LEU A 64 1.42 2.29 7.87
N SER A 65 2.57 2.57 7.27
CA SER A 65 2.64 3.22 5.96
C SER A 65 2.18 2.27 4.85
N VAL A 66 1.79 2.82 3.69
CA VAL A 66 1.40 2.01 2.53
C VAL A 66 2.57 1.15 2.04
N GLN A 67 3.81 1.65 2.17
CA GLN A 67 5.02 0.91 1.83
C GLN A 67 5.27 -0.28 2.76
N GLN A 68 5.14 -0.08 4.07
CA GLN A 68 5.26 -1.16 5.06
C GLN A 68 4.20 -2.24 4.83
N LEU A 69 2.97 -1.83 4.49
CA LEU A 69 1.90 -2.76 4.14
C LEU A 69 2.21 -3.54 2.85
N PHE A 70 2.75 -2.86 1.84
CA PHE A 70 3.19 -3.50 0.60
C PHE A 70 4.30 -4.54 0.86
N GLU A 71 5.31 -4.20 1.65
CA GLU A 71 6.40 -5.12 2.01
C GLU A 71 5.89 -6.33 2.79
N LEU A 72 5.01 -6.11 3.77
CA LEU A 72 4.37 -7.18 4.54
C LEU A 72 3.64 -8.17 3.62
N ILE A 73 2.84 -7.66 2.68
CA ILE A 73 2.09 -8.49 1.73
C ILE A 73 3.04 -9.21 0.77
N CYS A 74 4.05 -8.53 0.24
CA CYS A 74 5.03 -9.14 -0.66
C CYS A 74 5.82 -10.29 0.01
N LEU A 75 6.22 -10.12 1.28
CA LEU A 75 6.91 -11.16 2.05
C LEU A 75 6.03 -12.37 2.36
N ASN A 76 4.71 -12.15 2.48
CA ASN A 76 3.75 -13.19 2.83
C ASN A 76 2.87 -13.60 1.64
N LEU A 77 3.23 -13.22 0.40
CA LEU A 77 2.39 -13.44 -0.79
C LEU A 77 2.11 -14.94 -1.04
N PHE A 78 3.08 -15.78 -0.71
CA PHE A 78 3.00 -17.24 -0.80
C PHE A 78 2.85 -17.89 0.59
N GLY A 79 2.59 -17.07 1.62
CA GLY A 79 2.34 -17.52 2.98
C GLY A 79 0.99 -18.21 3.13
N LYS A 80 0.84 -19.01 4.18
CA LYS A 80 -0.44 -19.65 4.55
C LYS A 80 -1.32 -18.74 5.41
N ASP A 81 -0.73 -17.68 5.96
CA ASP A 81 -1.39 -16.79 6.89
C ASP A 81 -2.41 -15.91 6.16
N SER A 82 -3.59 -15.77 6.75
CA SER A 82 -4.62 -14.90 6.18
C SER A 82 -4.22 -13.42 6.31
N LEU A 83 -4.72 -12.59 5.39
CA LEU A 83 -4.47 -11.14 5.43
C LEU A 83 -4.92 -10.54 6.78
N GLU A 84 -6.04 -11.01 7.33
CA GLU A 84 -6.53 -10.56 8.63
C GLU A 84 -5.58 -10.88 9.79
N GLU A 85 -4.94 -12.04 9.77
CA GLU A 85 -3.94 -12.45 10.78
C GLU A 85 -2.64 -11.64 10.64
N LEU A 86 -2.19 -11.40 9.41
CA LEU A 86 -1.02 -10.57 9.14
C LEU A 86 -1.21 -9.13 9.62
N LEU A 87 -2.42 -8.60 9.47
CA LEU A 87 -2.78 -7.24 9.88
C LEU A 87 -3.10 -7.13 11.38
N ASN A 88 -3.38 -8.24 12.06
CA ASN A 88 -3.69 -8.26 13.50
C ASN A 88 -2.84 -9.29 14.26
N PRO A 89 -1.57 -8.96 14.56
CA PRO A 89 -0.63 -9.90 15.19
C PRO A 89 -1.03 -10.33 16.62
N ARG A 90 -2.03 -9.67 17.26
CA ARG A 90 -2.53 -10.04 18.59
C ARG A 90 -3.34 -11.33 18.61
N ARG A 91 -3.74 -11.86 17.44
CA ARG A 91 -4.49 -13.11 17.30
C ARG A 91 -3.61 -14.29 16.89
N ARG A 92 -2.30 -14.21 17.08
CA ARG A 92 -1.43 -15.31 16.70
C ARG A 92 -1.54 -16.45 17.71
N LYS A 93 -2.17 -17.56 17.31
CA LYS A 93 -1.90 -18.85 17.95
C LYS A 93 -0.45 -19.18 17.61
N THR A 94 0.40 -19.12 18.62
CA THR A 94 1.79 -19.56 18.53
C THR A 94 1.79 -20.97 17.94
N ILE A 95 2.38 -21.17 16.75
CA ILE A 95 3.11 -22.36 16.32
C ILE A 95 3.76 -22.04 14.95
N ASN A 96 5.09 -21.92 15.00
CA ASN A 96 6.12 -22.13 13.97
C ASN A 96 6.56 -21.00 12.99
N THR A 97 7.75 -20.48 13.32
CA THR A 97 8.99 -20.44 12.52
C THR A 97 8.95 -19.85 11.11
N TYR A 98 8.70 -18.56 11.00
CA TYR A 98 9.52 -17.71 10.13
C TYR A 98 9.99 -16.50 10.93
N SER A 99 11.30 -16.30 10.92
CA SER A 99 12.07 -15.47 11.80
C SER A 99 11.68 -13.98 11.74
N TYR A 100 11.27 -13.44 12.88
CA TYR A 100 11.10 -12.00 13.14
C TYR A 100 12.40 -11.17 13.11
N SER A 101 13.50 -11.77 12.65
CA SER A 101 14.84 -11.15 12.66
C SER A 101 15.02 -10.06 11.60
N LEU A 102 14.23 -10.02 10.53
CA LEU A 102 14.46 -9.07 9.43
C LEU A 102 13.85 -7.67 9.62
N LEU A 103 12.81 -7.53 10.44
CA LEU A 103 12.24 -6.21 10.80
C LEU A 103 12.95 -5.55 11.99
N ALA A 104 13.81 -6.29 12.71
CA ALA A 104 14.53 -5.78 13.89
C ALA A 104 15.97 -5.31 13.58
N MET A 105 16.46 -5.47 12.34
CA MET A 105 17.84 -5.13 11.94
C MET A 105 17.96 -3.83 11.13
N GLY A 106 16.88 -3.04 11.03
CA GLY A 106 16.85 -1.77 10.27
C GLY A 106 16.67 -0.52 11.10
N ALA A 107 16.96 -0.56 12.40
CA ALA A 107 16.95 0.60 13.32
C ALA A 107 18.38 1.00 13.70
#